data_AF-A7RS01-F1
#
_entry.id   AF-A7RS01-F1
#
_cell.length_a   1.000
_cell.length_b   1.000
_cell.length_c   1.000
_cell.angle_alpha   90.00
_cell.angle_beta   90.00
_cell.angle_gamma   90.00
#
_symmetry.space_group_name_H-M   'P 1'
#
loop_
_entity.id
_entity.type
_entity.pdbx_description
1 polymer ?
#
loop_
_entity_poly.entity_id
_entity_poly.type
_entity_poly.pdbx_seq_one_letter_code
_entity_poly.pdbx_strand_id
1 'polypeptide(L)'
;GNKKMISKEYRTAIDLYNKSILASPINYFSWCQRATAFISLNKYEESLLDFEECIKLNPKWVKGYLFRGLSQLHLRQYKDALVTLNYAGSMCPDDKD
;
A
#
# COMPACT_ATOMS: atom_id res chain seq x y z
N GLY A 1 -0.52 -14.81 4.14
CA GLY A 1 -0.62 -13.89 3.01
C GLY A 1 0.52 -14.06 2.03
N ASN A 2 1.77 -13.79 2.44
CA ASN A 2 2.93 -13.71 1.53
C ASN A 2 3.10 -14.90 0.57
N LYS A 3 3.02 -16.16 1.05
CA LYS A 3 3.11 -17.34 0.17
C LYS A 3 2.03 -17.33 -0.93
N LYS A 4 0.81 -16.90 -0.58
CA LYS A 4 -0.31 -16.79 -1.52
C LYS A 4 -0.13 -15.65 -2.53
N MET A 5 0.53 -14.55 -2.14
CA MET A 5 0.98 -13.53 -3.09
C MET A 5 1.95 -14.09 -4.13
N ILE A 6 2.95 -14.87 -3.69
CA ILE A 6 3.93 -15.49 -4.60
C ILE A 6 3.24 -16.43 -5.59
N SER A 7 2.26 -17.20 -5.13
CA SER A 7 1.45 -18.10 -5.98
C SER A 7 0.35 -17.38 -6.78
N LYS A 8 0.28 -16.04 -6.74
CA LYS A 8 -0.76 -15.22 -7.39
C LYS A 8 -2.21 -15.52 -6.96
N GLU A 9 -2.37 -16.17 -5.81
CA GLU A 9 -3.67 -16.45 -5.17
C GLU A 9 -4.12 -15.23 -4.35
N TYR A 10 -4.38 -14.10 -5.01
CA TYR A 10 -4.54 -12.81 -4.34
C TYR A 10 -5.75 -12.73 -3.40
N ARG A 11 -6.89 -13.35 -3.75
CA ARG A 11 -8.08 -13.39 -2.87
C ARG A 11 -7.78 -14.12 -1.55
N THR A 12 -7.13 -15.28 -1.65
CA THR A 12 -6.67 -16.02 -0.47
C THR A 12 -5.61 -15.24 0.32
N ALA A 13 -4.74 -14.49 -0.36
CA ALA A 13 -3.78 -13.62 0.30
C ALA A 13 -4.48 -12.54 1.13
N ILE A 14 -5.50 -11.88 0.56
CA ILE A 14 -6.33 -10.87 1.24
C ILE A 14 -6.98 -11.47 2.49
N ASP A 15 -7.61 -12.64 2.41
CA ASP A 15 -8.25 -13.27 3.57
C ASP A 15 -7.26 -13.56 4.70
N LEU A 16 -6.04 -13.97 4.36
CA LEU A 16 -4.98 -14.20 5.34
C LEU A 16 -4.46 -12.89 5.94
N TYR A 17 -4.36 -11.82 5.15
CA TYR A 17 -3.98 -10.51 5.68
C TYR A 17 -5.10 -9.89 6.54
N ASN A 18 -6.38 -10.10 6.19
CA ASN A 18 -7.53 -9.72 7.01
C ASN A 18 -7.40 -10.34 8.41
N LYS A 19 -7.15 -11.66 8.49
CA LYS A 19 -6.93 -12.35 9.76
C LYS A 19 -5.74 -11.77 10.53
N SER A 20 -4.65 -11.44 9.85
CA SER A 20 -3.49 -10.81 10.49
C SER A 20 -3.79 -9.41 11.03
N ILE A 21 -4.59 -8.61 10.33
CA ILE A 21 -5.00 -7.26 10.75
C ILE A 21 -5.93 -7.36 11.96
N LEU A 22 -6.89 -8.29 11.95
CA LEU A 22 -7.77 -8.53 13.10
C LEU A 22 -6.98 -8.98 14.35
N ALA A 23 -5.94 -9.79 14.17
CA ALA A 23 -5.09 -10.24 15.27
C ALA A 23 -4.14 -9.14 15.78
N SER A 24 -3.66 -8.26 14.91
CA SER A 24 -2.77 -7.15 15.27
C SER A 24 -2.99 -5.95 14.34
N PRO A 25 -3.93 -5.05 14.68
CA PRO A 25 -4.30 -3.94 13.80
C PRO A 25 -3.21 -2.86 13.72
N ILE A 26 -2.29 -2.82 14.68
CA ILE A 26 -1.17 -1.86 14.70
C ILE A 26 -0.01 -2.25 13.79
N ASN A 27 -0.02 -3.47 13.24
CA ASN A 27 1.02 -3.91 12.32
C ASN A 27 0.79 -3.32 10.92
N TYR A 28 1.43 -2.19 10.63
CA TYR A 28 1.34 -1.50 9.34
C TYR A 28 1.63 -2.42 8.14
N PHE A 29 2.53 -3.41 8.31
CA PHE A 29 2.93 -4.30 7.21
C PHE A 29 1.75 -5.13 6.70
N SER A 30 0.84 -5.57 7.58
CA SER A 30 -0.31 -6.38 7.16
C SER A 30 -1.31 -5.58 6.33
N TRP A 31 -1.53 -4.30 6.66
CA TRP A 31 -2.31 -3.37 5.85
C TRP A 31 -1.69 -3.18 4.48
N CYS A 32 -0.40 -2.88 4.43
CA CYS A 32 0.31 -2.66 3.17
C CYS A 32 0.36 -3.88 2.25
N GLN A 33 0.51 -5.08 2.82
CA GLN A 33 0.50 -6.31 2.04
C GLN A 33 -0.90 -6.63 1.50
N ARG A 34 -1.96 -6.31 2.25
CA ARG A 34 -3.34 -6.43 1.77
C ARG A 34 -3.63 -5.42 0.66
N ALA A 35 -3.19 -4.18 0.82
CA ALA A 35 -3.28 -3.15 -0.22
C ALA A 35 -2.64 -3.60 -1.54
N THR A 36 -1.43 -4.19 -1.47
CA THR A 36 -0.72 -4.72 -2.64
C THR A 36 -1.47 -5.88 -3.31
N ALA A 37 -2.14 -6.72 -2.51
CA ALA A 37 -3.01 -7.77 -3.03
C ALA A 37 -4.25 -7.20 -3.72
N PHE A 38 -4.82 -6.10 -3.21
CA PHE A 38 -5.90 -5.37 -3.86
C PHE A 38 -5.46 -4.74 -5.20
N ILE A 39 -4.27 -4.12 -5.27
CA ILE A 39 -3.69 -3.65 -6.54
C ILE A 39 -3.64 -4.79 -7.57
N SER A 40 -3.19 -5.98 -7.16
CA SER A 40 -3.07 -7.15 -8.05
C SER A 40 -4.41 -7.67 -8.57
N LEU A 41 -5.52 -7.23 -7.97
CA LEU A 41 -6.89 -7.49 -8.40
C LEU A 41 -7.58 -6.27 -9.03
N ASN A 42 -6.83 -5.20 -9.32
CA ASN A 42 -7.33 -3.91 -9.82
C ASN A 42 -8.38 -3.26 -8.89
N LYS A 43 -8.30 -3.55 -7.59
CA LYS A 43 -9.15 -3.00 -6.53
C LYS A 43 -8.47 -1.79 -5.89
N TYR A 44 -8.37 -0.71 -6.66
CA TYR A 44 -7.49 0.41 -6.29
C TYR A 44 -8.09 1.25 -5.16
N GLU A 45 -9.41 1.37 -5.07
CA GLU A 45 -10.11 2.06 -3.98
C GLU A 45 -9.86 1.37 -2.64
N GLU A 46 -10.01 0.04 -2.56
CA GLU A 46 -9.70 -0.71 -1.33
C GLU A 46 -8.21 -0.64 -1.00
N SER A 47 -7.34 -0.62 -2.01
CA SER A 47 -5.91 -0.41 -1.83
C SER A 47 -5.58 0.95 -1.21
N LEU A 48 -6.28 2.03 -1.60
CA LEU A 48 -6.04 3.37 -1.03
C LEU A 48 -6.33 3.38 0.47
N LEU A 49 -7.46 2.83 0.89
CA LEU A 49 -7.85 2.77 2.29
C LEU A 49 -6.80 2.04 3.14
N ASP A 50 -6.29 0.91 2.64
CA ASP A 50 -5.26 0.15 3.35
C ASP A 50 -3.92 0.88 3.39
N PHE A 51 -3.53 1.58 2.32
CA PHE A 51 -2.30 2.38 2.34
C PHE A 51 -2.42 3.60 3.26
N GLU A 52 -3.60 4.20 3.39
CA GLU A 52 -3.84 5.27 4.35
C GLU A 52 -3.63 4.80 5.80
N GLU A 53 -4.20 3.66 6.19
CA GLU A 53 -3.94 3.08 7.52
C GLU A 53 -2.48 2.66 7.70
N CYS A 54 -1.86 2.08 6.66
CA CYS A 54 -0.45 1.72 6.71
C CYS A 54 0.47 2.94 6.92
N ILE A 55 0.22 4.05 6.21
CA ILE A 55 0.95 5.31 6.35
C ILE A 55 0.72 5.93 7.72
N LYS A 56 -0.53 5.93 8.21
CA LYS A 56 -0.88 6.43 9.54
C LYS A 56 -0.15 5.67 10.65
N LEU A 57 0.00 4.36 10.50
CA LEU A 57 0.74 3.51 11.45
C LEU A 57 2.27 3.65 11.33
N ASN A 58 2.79 3.86 10.12
CA ASN A 58 4.21 4.10 9.90
C ASN A 58 4.46 5.21 8.86
N PRO A 59 4.46 6.48 9.28
CA PRO A 59 4.55 7.62 8.37
C PRO A 59 5.94 7.80 7.77
N LYS A 60 6.95 7.05 8.23
CA LYS A 60 8.33 7.06 7.69
C LYS A 60 8.54 6.03 6.58
N TRP A 61 7.56 5.15 6.33
CA TRP A 61 7.70 4.09 5.34
C TRP A 61 7.36 4.60 3.94
N VAL A 62 8.39 5.08 3.22
CA VAL A 62 8.26 5.72 1.90
C VAL A 62 7.48 4.86 0.89
N LYS A 63 7.66 3.54 0.92
CA LYS A 63 6.93 2.61 0.03
C LYS A 63 5.41 2.71 0.16
N GLY A 64 4.88 3.08 1.32
CA GLY A 64 3.44 3.26 1.54
C GLY A 64 2.89 4.40 0.69
N TYR A 65 3.61 5.52 0.66
CA TYR A 65 3.25 6.66 -0.18
C TYR A 65 3.43 6.36 -1.67
N LEU A 66 4.51 5.66 -2.05
CA LEU A 66 4.74 5.27 -3.45
C LEU A 66 3.57 4.41 -3.98
N PHE A 67 3.17 3.37 -3.25
CA PHE A 67 2.08 2.51 -3.70
C PHE A 67 0.70 3.15 -3.57
N ARG A 68 0.48 4.04 -2.59
CA ARG A 68 -0.74 4.90 -2.56
C ARG A 68 -0.83 5.76 -3.81
N GLY A 69 0.26 6.43 -4.18
CA GLY A 69 0.34 7.24 -5.41
C GLY A 69 0.08 6.40 -6.67
N LEU A 70 0.60 5.17 -6.73
CA LEU A 70 0.31 4.24 -7.82
C LEU A 70 -1.19 3.89 -7.91
N SER A 71 -1.84 3.60 -6.79
CA SER A 71 -3.29 3.36 -6.76
C SER A 71 -4.08 4.60 -7.22
N GLN A 72 -3.67 5.81 -6.82
CA GLN A 72 -4.27 7.06 -7.29
C GLN A 72 -4.11 7.25 -8.81
N LEU A 73 -2.96 6.90 -9.39
CA LEU A 73 -2.75 6.95 -10.85
C LEU A 73 -3.71 6.02 -11.59
N HIS A 74 -3.89 4.79 -11.09
CA HIS A 74 -4.84 3.83 -11.67
C HIS A 74 -6.29 4.33 -11.59
N LEU A 75 -6.63 5.05 -10.53
CA LEU A 75 -7.93 5.72 -10.35
C LEU A 75 -8.07 7.05 -11.11
N ARG A 76 -7.05 7.44 -11.88
CA ARG A 76 -6.99 8.72 -12.60
C ARG A 76 -7.08 9.96 -11.69
N GLN A 77 -6.74 9.81 -10.41
CA GLN A 77 -6.63 10.88 -9.43
C GLN A 77 -5.26 11.57 -9.58
N TYR A 78 -4.98 12.10 -10.77
CA TYR A 78 -3.64 12.54 -11.16
C TYR A 78 -3.06 13.66 -10.28
N LYS A 79 -3.91 14.58 -9.82
CA LYS A 79 -3.49 15.67 -8.92
C LYS A 79 -3.02 15.12 -7.58
N ASP A 80 -3.80 14.23 -6.99
CA ASP A 80 -3.49 13.63 -5.68
C ASP A 80 -2.30 12.69 -5.77
N ALA A 81 -2.19 11.94 -6.88
CA ALA A 81 -1.04 11.10 -7.18
C ALA A 81 0.26 11.91 -7.26
N LEU A 82 0.25 13.05 -7.98
CA LEU A 82 1.42 13.92 -8.09
C LEU A 82 1.87 14.43 -6.73
N VAL A 83 0.94 14.90 -5.90
CA VAL A 83 1.25 15.37 -4.53
C VAL A 83 1.84 14.23 -3.70
N THR A 84 1.21 13.06 -3.72
CA THR A 84 1.64 11.90 -2.91
C THR A 84 3.02 11.38 -3.35
N LEU A 85 3.27 11.29 -4.65
CA LEU A 85 4.55 10.81 -5.20
C LEU A 85 5.68 11.82 -5.01
N ASN A 86 5.41 13.13 -5.15
CA ASN A 86 6.40 14.16 -4.84
C ASN A 86 6.79 14.15 -3.36
N TYR A 87 5.81 13.98 -2.47
CA TYR A 87 6.09 13.82 -1.05
C TYR A 87 6.95 12.57 -0.80
N ALA A 88 6.61 11.42 -1.37
CA ALA A 88 7.41 10.21 -1.26
C ALA A 88 8.86 10.40 -1.75
N GLY A 89 9.05 11.10 -2.87
CA GLY A 89 10.37 11.46 -3.39
C GLY A 89 11.15 12.37 -2.44
N SER A 90 10.50 13.35 -1.80
CA SER A 90 11.17 14.24 -0.83
C SER A 90 11.61 13.54 0.46
N MET A 91 11.00 12.40 0.80
CA MET A 91 11.34 11.61 2.00
C MET A 91 12.59 10.75 1.83
N CYS A 92 12.95 10.42 0.59
CA CYS A 92 14.25 9.87 0.25
C CYS A 92 15.11 11.04 -0.23
N PRO A 93 15.87 11.72 0.65
CA PRO A 93 16.87 12.65 0.16
C PRO A 93 17.77 11.84 -0.78
N ASP A 94 17.73 12.22 -2.04
CA ASP A 94 18.52 11.63 -3.11
C ASP A 94 19.97 11.55 -2.60
N ASP A 95 20.58 10.35 -2.68
CA ASP A 95 22.04 10.19 -2.69
C ASP A 95 22.55 10.93 -3.94
N LYS A 96 22.59 12.27 -3.87
CA LYS A 96 23.27 13.14 -4.81
C LYS A 96 24.56 13.59 -4.16
N ASP A 97 25.55 12.70 -4.18
CA ASP A 97 26.96 13.05 -4.22
C ASP A 97 27.61 12.31 -5.40
#